data_AF-A0A9J5Z8X0-F1
#
_entry.id   AF-A0A9J5Z8X0-F1
#
_cell.length_a   1.000
_cell.length_b   1.000
_cell.length_c   1.000
_cell.angle_alpha   90.00
_cell.angle_beta   90.00
_cell.angle_gamma   90.00
#
_symmetry.space_group_name_H-M   'P 1'
#
loop_
_entity.id
_entity.type
_entity.pdbx_description
1 polymer ?
#
loop_
_entity_poly.entity_id
_entity_poly.type
_entity_poly.pdbx_seq_one_letter_code
_entity_poly.pdbx_strand_id
1 'polypeptide(L)'
;MRFWDLCAPWLEPPRDSNGLDLSRLKKDIQPWQEQRFVEYMTRAPLGSLNYVGGVATEINAVNYVSPRSWLATSHFVLGFFFFVGHLWHAGRARAAAAGFKKKIDRYFEPCLIKIDAIETLDAISSGEGILTRALTLTELGPSTPTVLMDRRKSPPLLRVKWFSLLQIHYIGRPNE
;
A
#
# COMPACT_ATOMS: atom_id res chain seq x y z
N MET A 1 1.44 27.81 13.78
CA MET A 1 0.78 26.87 14.73
C MET A 1 0.24 25.68 13.93
N ARG A 2 0.12 24.45 14.48
CA ARG A 2 -0.11 23.20 13.70
C ARG A 2 -1.56 22.90 13.24
N PHE A 3 -2.58 23.45 13.89
CA PHE A 3 -3.99 23.06 13.68
C PHE A 3 -4.86 24.16 13.04
N TRP A 4 -4.27 25.00 12.19
CA TRP A 4 -4.96 26.16 11.60
C TRP A 4 -6.02 25.78 10.54
N ASP A 5 -5.89 24.59 9.96
CA ASP A 5 -6.82 24.07 8.94
C ASP A 5 -8.12 23.47 9.53
N LEU A 6 -8.30 23.53 10.85
CA LEU A 6 -9.54 23.09 11.48
C LEU A 6 -10.72 23.95 10.98
N CYS A 7 -11.70 23.30 10.36
CA CYS A 7 -12.99 23.89 10.04
C CYS A 7 -14.06 23.11 10.81
N ALA A 8 -14.83 23.82 11.63
CA ALA A 8 -15.85 23.22 12.47
C ALA A 8 -17.06 24.14 12.56
N PRO A 9 -18.28 23.60 12.62
CA PRO A 9 -19.50 24.42 12.59
C PRO A 9 -19.62 25.39 13.78
N TRP A 10 -18.95 25.10 14.90
CA TRP A 10 -18.89 26.00 16.06
C TRP A 10 -17.73 27.02 16.00
N LEU A 11 -16.78 26.88 15.07
CA LEU A 11 -15.65 27.79 14.86
C LEU A 11 -15.79 28.65 13.59
N GLU A 12 -16.65 28.24 12.66
CA GLU A 12 -16.84 28.93 11.39
C GLU A 12 -17.54 30.30 11.49
N PRO A 13 -18.54 30.54 12.38
CA PRO A 13 -19.21 31.84 12.48
C PRO A 13 -18.28 33.05 12.73
N PRO A 14 -17.26 32.98 13.61
CA PRO A 14 -16.29 34.06 13.78
C PRO A 14 -15.21 34.11 12.68
N ARG A 15 -15.24 33.21 11.68
CA ARG A 15 -14.31 33.21 10.55
C ARG A 15 -14.84 34.10 9.43
N ASP A 16 -13.91 34.75 8.75
CA ASP A 16 -14.10 35.63 7.59
C ASP A 16 -13.09 35.23 6.50
N SER A 17 -13.18 35.87 5.33
CA SER A 17 -12.29 35.68 4.18
C SER A 17 -10.79 35.74 4.50
N ASN A 18 -10.40 36.52 5.52
CA ASN A 18 -9.02 36.67 5.99
C ASN A 18 -8.67 35.84 7.24
N GLY A 19 -9.54 34.94 7.70
CA GLY A 19 -9.34 34.13 8.91
C GLY A 19 -10.26 34.55 10.06
N LEU A 20 -9.78 34.57 11.30
CA LEU A 20 -10.62 34.91 12.46
C LEU A 20 -10.82 36.43 12.58
N ASP A 21 -12.07 36.89 12.58
CA ASP A 21 -12.43 38.30 12.69
C ASP A 21 -12.46 38.77 14.15
N LEU A 22 -11.61 39.75 14.47
CA LEU A 22 -11.49 40.33 15.81
C LEU A 22 -12.77 41.03 16.29
N SER A 23 -13.58 41.57 15.37
CA SER A 23 -14.79 42.28 15.73
C SER A 23 -15.88 41.30 16.20
N ARG A 24 -16.04 40.18 15.49
CA ARG A 24 -16.96 39.09 15.82
C ARG A 24 -16.55 38.34 17.08
N LEU A 25 -15.25 38.09 17.26
CA LEU A 25 -14.76 37.45 18.49
C LEU A 25 -15.09 38.24 19.76
N LYS A 26 -15.19 39.57 19.66
CA LYS A 26 -15.53 40.42 20.82
C LYS A 26 -17.02 40.51 21.11
N LYS A 27 -17.88 40.25 20.14
CA LYS A 27 -19.31 40.59 20.21
C LYS A 27 -20.26 39.43 19.95
N ASP A 28 -19.85 38.46 19.15
CA ASP A 28 -20.75 37.52 18.48
C ASP A 28 -20.55 36.06 18.94
N ILE A 29 -19.77 35.82 20.00
CA ILE A 29 -19.63 34.49 20.59
C ILE A 29 -20.94 34.10 21.29
N GLN A 30 -21.51 32.97 20.87
CA GLN A 30 -22.77 32.46 21.43
C GLN A 30 -22.51 31.45 22.57
N PRO A 31 -23.39 31.38 23.59
CA PRO A 31 -23.21 30.45 24.73
C PRO A 31 -23.12 28.97 24.33
N TRP A 32 -23.83 28.55 23.27
CA TRP A 32 -23.76 27.16 22.79
C TRP A 32 -22.40 26.85 22.14
N GLN A 33 -21.71 27.85 21.56
CA GLN A 33 -20.36 27.67 21.03
C GLN A 33 -19.38 27.44 22.17
N GLU A 34 -19.47 28.24 23.24
CA GLU A 34 -18.65 28.09 24.45
C GLU A 34 -18.81 26.69 25.05
N GLN A 35 -20.05 26.22 25.22
CA GLN A 35 -20.33 24.86 25.70
C GLN A 35 -19.69 23.79 24.82
N ARG A 36 -19.74 23.95 23.49
CA ARG A 36 -19.10 23.02 22.55
C ARG A 36 -17.57 23.06 22.64
N PHE A 37 -16.97 24.25 22.78
CA PHE A 37 -15.53 24.38 22.97
C PHE A 37 -15.08 23.66 24.25
N VAL A 38 -15.79 23.88 25.36
CA VAL A 38 -15.51 23.20 26.65
C VAL A 38 -15.70 21.69 26.53
N GLU A 39 -16.77 21.23 25.89
CA GLU A 39 -17.02 19.80 25.69
C GLU A 39 -15.87 19.11 24.92
N TYR A 40 -15.43 19.70 23.80
CA TYR A 40 -14.33 19.12 23.01
C TYR A 40 -12.97 19.25 23.68
N MET A 41 -12.74 20.31 24.44
CA MET A 41 -11.50 20.48 25.22
C MET A 41 -11.40 19.43 26.33
N THR A 42 -12.47 19.21 27.08
CA THR A 42 -12.51 18.28 28.22
C THR A 42 -12.61 16.81 27.80
N ARG A 43 -13.04 16.55 26.55
CA ARG A 43 -13.09 15.21 25.94
C ARG A 43 -12.07 15.05 24.81
N ALA A 44 -10.86 15.57 25.03
CA ALA A 44 -9.76 15.34 24.11
C ALA A 44 -9.51 13.83 23.91
N PRO A 45 -9.09 13.38 22.72
CA PRO A 45 -8.89 11.96 22.41
C PRO A 45 -7.59 11.39 23.00
N LEU A 46 -7.38 11.60 24.29
CA LEU A 46 -6.23 11.16 25.08
C LEU A 46 -6.70 10.23 26.20
N GLY A 47 -6.02 9.11 26.36
CA GLY A 47 -6.28 8.16 27.43
C GLY A 47 -5.38 6.94 27.36
N SER A 48 -5.37 6.18 28.44
CA SER A 48 -4.60 4.95 28.59
C SER A 48 -5.38 3.72 28.10
N LEU A 49 -4.66 2.60 27.96
CA LEU A 49 -5.26 1.33 27.53
C LEU A 49 -6.31 0.78 28.51
N ASN A 50 -6.15 1.03 29.81
CA ASN A 50 -7.10 0.62 30.85
C ASN A 50 -8.22 1.64 31.08
N TYR A 51 -8.50 2.49 30.07
CA TYR A 51 -9.55 3.50 30.06
C TYR A 51 -9.40 4.69 31.03
N VAL A 52 -8.19 5.04 31.44
CA VAL A 52 -7.96 6.29 32.21
C VAL A 52 -7.87 7.44 31.20
N GLY A 53 -8.84 8.34 31.22
CA GLY A 53 -8.90 9.51 30.35
C GLY A 53 -8.00 10.63 30.83
N GLY A 54 -7.38 11.35 29.90
CA GLY A 54 -6.46 12.45 30.21
C GLY A 54 -5.05 12.19 29.71
N VAL A 55 -4.08 12.92 30.27
CA VAL A 55 -2.66 12.80 29.90
C VAL A 55 -2.06 11.54 30.55
N ALA A 56 -0.91 11.07 30.07
CA ALA A 56 -0.26 9.87 30.62
C ALA A 56 0.07 9.93 32.13
N THR A 57 0.13 11.13 32.72
CA THR A 57 0.37 11.36 34.15
C THR A 57 -0.92 11.66 34.94
N GLU A 58 -2.09 11.55 34.31
CA GLU A 58 -3.36 11.73 34.99
C GLU A 58 -3.59 10.62 36.03
N ILE A 59 -4.19 10.97 37.16
CA ILE A 59 -4.64 10.00 38.15
C ILE A 59 -5.86 9.22 37.64
N ASN A 60 -6.13 8.05 38.20
CA ASN A 60 -7.28 7.20 37.83
C ASN A 60 -8.62 7.81 38.27
N ALA A 61 -9.08 8.84 37.57
CA ALA A 61 -10.29 9.59 37.92
C ALA A 61 -11.42 9.43 36.89
N VAL A 62 -11.10 9.56 35.59
CA VAL A 62 -12.12 9.57 34.52
C VAL A 62 -11.98 8.32 33.67
N ASN A 63 -13.08 7.57 33.53
CA ASN A 63 -13.14 6.40 32.66
C ASN A 63 -13.56 6.80 31.24
N TYR A 64 -12.59 7.15 30.39
CA TYR A 64 -12.84 7.64 29.04
C TYR A 64 -11.67 7.41 28.08
N VAL A 65 -11.96 6.81 26.93
CA VAL A 65 -11.08 6.79 25.75
C VAL A 65 -11.95 7.04 24.53
N SER A 66 -11.49 7.92 23.63
CA SER A 66 -12.32 8.29 22.48
C SER A 66 -12.49 7.12 21.50
N PRO A 67 -13.68 6.93 20.91
CA PRO A 67 -13.88 5.96 19.83
C PRO A 67 -12.98 6.22 18.62
N ARG A 68 -12.58 7.48 18.38
CA ARG A 68 -11.62 7.83 17.31
C ARG A 68 -10.27 7.16 17.53
N SER A 69 -9.78 7.14 18.77
CA SER A 69 -8.52 6.49 19.13
C SER A 69 -8.59 4.98 18.90
N TRP A 70 -9.68 4.32 19.31
CA TRP A 70 -9.90 2.89 19.09
C TRP A 70 -10.03 2.53 17.62
N LEU A 71 -10.84 3.27 16.87
CA LEU A 71 -11.02 3.03 15.44
C LEU A 71 -9.73 3.27 14.66
N ALA A 72 -9.02 4.39 14.90
CA ALA A 72 -7.78 4.69 14.20
C ALA A 72 -6.69 3.66 14.46
N THR A 73 -6.47 3.27 15.72
CA THR A 73 -5.41 2.31 16.06
C THR A 73 -5.73 0.90 15.54
N SER A 74 -6.97 0.41 15.72
CA SER A 74 -7.38 -0.88 15.18
C SER A 74 -7.25 -0.96 13.65
N HIS A 75 -7.73 0.06 12.93
CA HIS A 75 -7.65 0.08 11.47
C HIS A 75 -6.22 0.22 10.96
N PHE A 76 -5.37 0.97 11.67
CA PHE A 76 -3.96 1.06 11.33
C PHE A 76 -3.26 -0.30 11.46
N VAL A 77 -3.47 -1.01 12.58
CA VAL A 77 -2.91 -2.35 12.81
C VAL A 77 -3.42 -3.35 11.76
N LEU A 78 -4.73 -3.34 11.49
CA LEU A 78 -5.32 -4.20 10.46
C LEU A 78 -4.77 -3.87 9.06
N GLY A 79 -4.71 -2.59 8.70
CA GLY A 79 -4.18 -2.14 7.41
C GLY A 79 -2.73 -2.56 7.19
N PHE A 80 -1.90 -2.46 8.25
CA PHE A 80 -0.52 -2.96 8.21
C PHE A 80 -0.46 -4.46 7.94
N PHE A 81 -1.22 -5.29 8.66
CA PHE A 81 -1.22 -6.73 8.43
C PHE A 81 -1.82 -7.14 7.10
N PHE A 82 -2.82 -6.42 6.58
CA PHE A 82 -3.31 -6.62 5.22
C PHE A 82 -2.26 -6.30 4.18
N PHE A 83 -1.45 -5.26 4.39
CA PHE A 83 -0.35 -4.93 3.50
C PHE A 83 0.74 -6.01 3.52
N VAL A 84 1.16 -6.47 4.70
CA VAL A 84 2.12 -7.59 4.84
C VAL A 84 1.56 -8.86 4.17
N GLY A 85 0.29 -9.18 4.42
CA GLY A 85 -0.40 -10.30 3.77
C GLY A 85 -0.44 -10.15 2.25
N HIS A 86 -0.72 -8.96 1.75
CA HIS A 86 -0.73 -8.67 0.31
C HIS A 86 0.64 -8.95 -0.31
N LEU A 87 1.73 -8.42 0.26
CA LEU A 87 3.09 -8.65 -0.24
C LEU A 87 3.45 -10.15 -0.24
N TRP A 88 3.13 -10.84 0.86
CA TRP A 88 3.37 -12.27 0.98
C TRP A 88 2.61 -13.08 -0.07
N HIS A 89 1.30 -12.86 -0.20
CA HIS A 89 0.46 -13.59 -1.14
C HIS A 89 0.78 -13.24 -2.60
N ALA A 90 1.06 -11.98 -2.91
CA ALA A 90 1.48 -11.55 -4.25
C ALA A 90 2.81 -12.18 -4.66
N GLY A 91 3.80 -12.18 -3.76
CA GLY A 91 5.09 -12.83 -3.98
C GLY A 91 4.95 -14.34 -4.23
N ARG A 92 4.17 -15.02 -3.38
CA ARG A 92 3.91 -16.47 -3.54
C ARG A 92 3.09 -16.79 -4.78
N ALA A 93 2.14 -15.96 -5.18
CA ALA A 93 1.35 -16.15 -6.40
C ALA A 93 2.26 -16.03 -7.63
N ARG A 94 3.15 -15.03 -7.66
CA ARG A 94 4.12 -14.86 -8.75
C ARG A 94 5.10 -16.03 -8.82
N ALA A 95 5.68 -16.45 -7.69
CA ALA A 95 6.59 -17.58 -7.64
C ALA A 95 5.91 -18.90 -8.03
N ALA A 96 4.60 -19.05 -7.73
CA ALA A 96 3.82 -20.21 -8.17
C ALA A 96 3.62 -20.21 -9.69
N ALA A 97 3.21 -19.08 -10.26
CA ALA A 97 3.01 -18.92 -11.70
C ALA A 97 4.30 -19.15 -12.49
N ALA A 98 5.45 -18.77 -11.93
CA ALA A 98 6.76 -19.00 -12.53
C ALA A 98 7.39 -20.37 -12.18
N GLY A 99 6.70 -21.22 -11.41
CA GLY A 99 7.10 -22.61 -11.15
C GLY A 99 8.17 -22.85 -10.06
N PHE A 100 8.79 -21.82 -9.50
CA PHE A 100 9.89 -21.96 -8.51
C PHE A 100 9.48 -21.76 -7.04
N LYS A 101 8.18 -21.76 -6.72
CA LYS A 101 7.67 -21.51 -5.35
C LYS A 101 8.19 -22.47 -4.26
N LYS A 102 8.50 -23.73 -4.61
CA LYS A 102 8.84 -24.77 -3.62
C LYS A 102 10.34 -24.95 -3.42
N LYS A 103 11.11 -24.89 -4.51
CA LYS A 103 12.55 -25.14 -4.51
C LYS A 103 13.17 -24.60 -5.80
N ILE A 104 14.46 -24.31 -5.73
CA ILE A 104 15.33 -24.10 -6.88
C ILE A 104 15.68 -25.47 -7.48
N ASP A 105 15.68 -25.57 -8.81
CA ASP A 105 16.15 -26.76 -9.49
C ASP A 105 17.68 -26.84 -9.40
N ARG A 106 18.20 -27.97 -8.92
CA ARG A 106 19.64 -28.18 -8.73
C ARG A 106 20.39 -28.38 -10.05
N TYR A 107 19.68 -28.75 -11.11
CA TYR A 107 20.28 -28.91 -12.45
C TYR A 107 20.22 -27.64 -13.27
N PHE A 108 19.34 -26.70 -12.91
CA PHE A 108 19.12 -25.46 -13.62
C PHE A 108 19.07 -24.30 -12.63
N GLU A 109 20.24 -23.95 -12.09
CA GLU A 109 20.40 -22.83 -11.17
C GLU A 109 20.64 -21.53 -11.98
N PRO A 110 19.67 -20.59 -12.02
CA PRO A 110 19.76 -19.43 -12.91
C PRO A 110 20.96 -18.51 -12.63
N CYS A 111 21.45 -18.50 -11.39
CA CYS A 111 22.60 -17.69 -10.99
C CYS A 111 23.93 -18.23 -11.54
N LEU A 112 24.10 -19.55 -11.64
CA LEU A 112 25.33 -20.16 -12.15
C LEU A 112 25.40 -20.07 -13.68
N ILE A 113 24.28 -20.34 -14.36
CA ILE A 113 24.18 -20.23 -15.82
C ILE A 113 24.48 -18.80 -16.28
N LYS A 114 24.06 -17.79 -15.50
CA LYS A 114 24.32 -16.39 -15.84
C LYS A 114 25.80 -16.03 -15.77
N ILE A 115 26.56 -16.62 -14.84
CA ILE A 115 28.01 -16.37 -14.72
C ILE A 115 28.74 -16.97 -15.92
N ASP A 116 28.47 -18.24 -16.24
CA ASP A 116 29.07 -18.91 -17.40
C ASP A 116 28.73 -18.19 -18.71
N ALA A 117 27.51 -17.68 -18.85
CA ALA A 117 27.08 -16.90 -20.02
C ALA A 117 27.77 -15.54 -20.13
N ILE A 118 28.07 -14.87 -19.02
CA ILE A 118 28.81 -13.60 -19.00
C ILE A 118 30.28 -13.83 -19.32
N GLU A 119 30.91 -14.84 -18.72
CA GLU A 119 32.30 -15.20 -18.99
C GLU A 119 32.50 -15.64 -20.45
N THR A 120 31.53 -16.35 -21.03
CA THR A 120 31.57 -16.71 -22.45
C THR A 120 31.36 -15.52 -23.37
N LEU A 121 30.52 -14.54 -23.00
CA LEU A 121 30.37 -13.30 -23.78
C LEU A 121 31.62 -12.41 -23.70
N ASP A 122 32.27 -12.33 -22.53
CA ASP A 122 33.53 -11.61 -22.36
C ASP A 122 34.67 -12.28 -23.15
N ALA A 123 34.71 -13.62 -23.19
CA ALA A 123 35.67 -14.36 -24.01
C ALA A 123 35.44 -14.20 -25.53
N ILE A 124 34.18 -14.06 -25.96
CA ILE A 124 33.84 -13.76 -27.37
C ILE A 124 34.24 -12.31 -27.70
N SER A 125 34.10 -11.38 -26.75
CA SER A 125 34.47 -9.97 -26.89
C SER A 125 35.99 -9.74 -26.92
N SER A 126 36.77 -10.56 -26.21
CA SER A 126 38.24 -10.50 -26.18
C SER A 126 38.92 -11.17 -27.38
N GLY A 127 38.17 -11.83 -28.26
CA GLY A 127 38.68 -12.42 -29.51
C GLY A 127 39.47 -13.72 -29.34
N GLU A 128 39.53 -14.30 -28.14
CA GLU A 128 40.23 -15.55 -27.88
C GLU A 128 39.27 -16.75 -27.95
N GLY A 129 39.17 -17.39 -29.13
CA GLY A 129 38.66 -18.75 -29.24
C GLY A 129 37.33 -18.94 -29.99
N ILE A 130 37.26 -18.48 -31.24
CA ILE A 130 36.09 -18.70 -32.11
C ILE A 130 35.99 -20.16 -32.61
N LEU A 131 37.08 -20.95 -32.60
CA LEU A 131 37.09 -22.26 -33.28
C LEU A 131 36.98 -23.50 -32.38
N THR A 132 37.22 -23.41 -31.08
CA THR A 132 37.35 -24.62 -30.24
C THR A 132 36.10 -24.96 -29.42
N ARG A 133 35.16 -24.02 -29.24
CA ARG A 133 34.04 -24.17 -28.30
C ARG A 133 32.64 -24.14 -28.91
N ALA A 134 32.53 -23.96 -30.23
CA ALA A 134 31.27 -24.13 -30.96
C ALA A 134 30.77 -25.59 -30.96
N LEU A 135 31.67 -26.56 -30.76
CA LEU A 135 31.36 -27.98 -30.74
C LEU A 135 30.65 -28.47 -29.45
N THR A 136 30.71 -27.72 -28.34
CA THR A 136 30.07 -28.15 -27.08
C THR A 136 28.60 -27.73 -26.98
N LEU A 137 28.11 -26.82 -27.84
CA LEU A 137 26.70 -26.41 -27.86
C LEU A 137 25.79 -27.30 -28.72
N THR A 138 26.36 -28.24 -29.49
CA THR A 138 25.59 -29.14 -30.36
C THR A 138 25.15 -30.44 -29.67
N GLU A 139 25.65 -30.73 -28.48
CA GLU A 139 25.44 -32.00 -27.75
C GLU A 139 24.41 -31.92 -26.59
N LEU A 140 23.69 -30.79 -26.44
CA LEU A 140 22.53 -30.72 -25.54
C LEU A 140 21.27 -31.14 -26.30
N GLY A 141 20.94 -32.43 -26.19
CA GLY A 141 19.75 -33.05 -26.78
C GLY A 141 18.41 -32.43 -26.35
N PRO A 142 17.30 -32.83 -27.01
CA PRO A 142 16.01 -32.14 -26.96
C PRO A 142 15.25 -32.50 -25.68
N SER A 143 15.58 -31.84 -24.58
CA SER A 143 14.74 -31.85 -23.37
C SER A 143 14.60 -30.47 -22.74
N THR A 144 14.69 -29.43 -23.57
CA THR A 144 14.17 -28.11 -23.24
C THR A 144 12.64 -28.21 -23.23
N PRO A 145 11.92 -28.02 -22.10
CA PRO A 145 10.60 -27.47 -22.23
C PRO A 145 10.81 -26.10 -22.84
N THR A 146 10.54 -26.00 -24.13
CA THR A 146 10.31 -24.76 -24.84
C THR A 146 9.20 -24.04 -24.08
N VAL A 147 9.55 -23.27 -23.04
CA VAL A 147 8.80 -22.09 -22.70
C VAL A 147 9.12 -21.13 -23.84
N LEU A 148 8.45 -21.38 -24.96
CA LEU A 148 8.19 -20.39 -25.96
C LEU A 148 7.45 -19.30 -25.18
N MET A 149 8.20 -18.32 -24.66
CA MET A 149 7.62 -17.00 -24.55
C MET A 149 7.30 -16.62 -25.98
N ASP A 150 6.06 -16.92 -26.38
CA ASP A 150 5.47 -16.39 -27.58
C ASP A 150 5.66 -14.87 -27.52
N ARG A 151 6.65 -14.37 -28.25
CA ARG A 151 6.89 -12.93 -28.42
C ARG A 151 5.69 -12.22 -29.04
N ARG A 152 4.62 -12.93 -29.47
CA ARG A 152 3.32 -12.34 -29.86
C ARG A 152 2.35 -12.11 -28.70
N LYS A 153 2.69 -12.42 -27.46
CA LYS A 153 1.95 -11.94 -26.28
C LYS A 153 2.82 -10.98 -25.47
N SER A 154 3.12 -9.84 -26.08
CA SER A 154 3.38 -8.62 -25.31
C SER A 154 2.23 -8.43 -24.30
N PRO A 155 2.49 -8.28 -22.99
CA PRO A 155 1.44 -7.83 -22.07
C PRO A 155 0.97 -6.47 -22.58
N PRO A 156 -0.34 -6.18 -22.63
CA PRO A 156 -0.77 -4.85 -23.01
C PRO A 156 -0.17 -3.88 -22.01
N LEU A 157 0.73 -3.03 -22.52
CA LEU A 157 1.19 -1.82 -21.86
C LEU A 157 -0.02 -1.18 -21.18
N LEU A 158 0.16 -0.80 -19.92
CA LEU A 158 -0.73 0.09 -19.19
C LEU A 158 -1.07 1.30 -20.07
N ARG A 159 -2.15 1.20 -20.85
CA ARG A 159 -2.83 2.34 -21.42
C ARG A 159 -3.92 2.66 -20.42
N VAL A 160 -3.56 3.49 -19.44
CA VAL A 160 -4.51 4.18 -18.58
C VAL A 160 -5.39 5.03 -19.49
N LYS A 161 -6.51 4.47 -19.95
CA LYS A 161 -7.62 5.25 -20.49
C LYS A 161 -8.40 5.77 -19.30
N TRP A 162 -8.02 6.94 -18.83
CA TRP A 162 -8.99 7.87 -18.26
C TRP A 162 -10.07 8.15 -19.32
N PHE A 163 -11.29 8.37 -18.84
CA PHE A 163 -12.54 8.68 -19.55
C PHE A 163 -13.54 7.53 -19.79
N SER A 164 -14.51 7.52 -18.86
CA SER A 164 -15.96 7.46 -19.11
C SER A 164 -16.55 6.17 -19.67
N LEU A 165 -17.37 5.47 -18.90
CA LEU A 165 -18.80 5.77 -18.76
C LEU A 165 -19.50 4.69 -17.92
N LEU A 166 -20.30 5.19 -16.98
CA LEU A 166 -21.58 4.65 -16.55
C LEU A 166 -22.19 3.63 -17.54
N GLN A 167 -22.31 2.36 -17.15
CA GLN A 167 -23.45 1.54 -17.59
C GLN A 167 -23.71 0.37 -16.65
N ILE A 168 -24.68 0.60 -15.77
CA ILE A 168 -25.58 -0.38 -15.20
C ILE A 168 -26.14 -1.24 -16.34
N HIS A 169 -26.03 -2.57 -16.25
CA HIS A 169 -27.05 -3.44 -16.82
C HIS A 169 -27.19 -4.74 -16.03
N TYR A 170 -28.46 -4.97 -15.71
CA TYR A 170 -29.14 -6.05 -15.02
C TYR A 170 -29.14 -7.35 -15.86
N ILE A 171 -29.64 -8.45 -15.28
CA ILE A 171 -30.06 -9.75 -15.87
C ILE A 171 -28.99 -10.87 -15.75
N GLY A 172 -29.26 -12.09 -15.24
CA GLY A 172 -30.50 -12.74 -14.80
C GLY A 172 -30.21 -14.13 -14.19
N ARG A 173 -31.19 -14.69 -13.47
CA ARG A 173 -31.18 -16.05 -12.87
C ARG A 173 -30.92 -17.15 -13.91
N PRO A 174 -30.59 -18.37 -13.42
CA PRO A 174 -31.40 -19.52 -13.80
C PRO A 174 -31.96 -20.26 -12.56
N ASN A 175 -33.26 -20.50 -12.60
CA ASN A 175 -33.92 -21.56 -11.84
C ASN A 175 -33.82 -22.84 -12.68
N GLU A 176 -33.40 -23.95 -12.07
CA GLU A 176 -34.11 -25.25 -11.99
C GLU A 176 -33.40 -26.10 -10.93
#